data_AF-K9PZV2-F1
#
_entry.id   AF-K9PZV2-F1
#
_cell.length_a   1.000
_cell.length_b   1.000
_cell.length_c   1.000
_cell.angle_alpha   90.00
_cell.angle_beta   90.00
_cell.angle_gamma   90.00
#
_symmetry.space_group_name_H-M   'P 1'
#
loop_
_entity.id
_entity.type
_entity.pdbx_description
1 polymer ?
#
loop_
_entity_poly.entity_id
_entity_poly.type
_entity_poly.pdbx_seq_one_letter_code
_entity_poly.pdbx_strand_id
1 'polypeptide(L)'
;MPSTSKKSAKSKGKGQFWQKAVLFIGGGAFLGTAMLPIIGGLFNRNEQNTPAHSAGNQGASRSTAELQELEANLLLVLEREPNNPNALQNLTRVRLEMGDLPGAIDPLDKLITLFPEDQVLKDLKVQLEQNIVQTNPQGIPVEENVSPTTTPDIVESEATDGLEVESEAVPETEDTENPAAE
;
A
#
# COMPACT_ATOMS: atom_id res chain seq x y z
N MET A 1 -61.29 -30.28 -84.68
CA MET A 1 -60.47 -29.37 -83.86
C MET A 1 -59.07 -29.34 -84.46
N PRO A 2 -58.65 -28.21 -85.03
CA PRO A 2 -57.56 -27.48 -84.37
C PRO A 2 -57.63 -25.96 -84.60
N SER A 3 -57.26 -25.16 -83.59
CA SER A 3 -56.75 -23.81 -83.87
C SER A 3 -55.75 -23.34 -82.82
N THR A 4 -54.70 -22.76 -83.37
CA THR A 4 -53.45 -22.23 -82.83
C THR A 4 -53.60 -20.93 -82.06
N SER A 5 -52.64 -20.59 -81.18
CA SER A 5 -51.95 -19.27 -81.07
C SER A 5 -51.25 -19.12 -79.71
N LYS A 6 -49.90 -19.06 -79.66
CA LYS A 6 -49.02 -17.87 -79.69
C LYS A 6 -48.93 -17.07 -78.36
N LYS A 7 -47.86 -17.37 -77.61
CA LYS A 7 -46.75 -16.46 -77.23
C LYS A 7 -47.07 -15.00 -76.84
N SER A 8 -46.76 -14.64 -75.59
CA SER A 8 -46.22 -13.33 -75.19
C SER A 8 -45.32 -13.55 -73.95
N ALA A 9 -44.00 -13.32 -74.02
CA ALA A 9 -43.28 -12.05 -73.86
C ALA A 9 -42.84 -11.75 -72.40
N LYS A 10 -41.64 -12.24 -72.08
CA LYS A 10 -40.55 -11.65 -71.28
C LYS A 10 -40.83 -10.32 -70.53
N SER A 11 -40.53 -10.25 -69.23
CA SER A 11 -39.63 -9.22 -68.65
C SER A 11 -39.31 -9.42 -67.15
N LYS A 12 -38.01 -9.45 -66.85
CA LYS A 12 -37.26 -9.01 -65.65
C LYS A 12 -38.05 -8.70 -64.36
N GLY A 13 -37.77 -9.51 -63.33
CA GLY A 13 -38.00 -9.19 -61.92
C GLY A 13 -36.79 -9.56 -61.05
N LYS A 14 -35.58 -9.15 -61.44
CA LYS A 14 -34.31 -9.49 -60.75
C LYS A 14 -33.75 -8.31 -59.92
N GLY A 15 -34.61 -7.33 -59.60
CA GLY A 15 -34.24 -6.09 -58.89
C GLY A 15 -34.45 -6.13 -57.37
N GLN A 16 -35.41 -6.90 -56.85
CA GLN A 16 -35.72 -6.86 -55.40
C GLN A 16 -34.77 -7.68 -54.52
N PHE A 17 -34.10 -8.69 -55.08
CA PHE A 17 -33.16 -9.53 -54.31
C PHE A 17 -31.81 -8.81 -54.14
N TRP A 18 -31.31 -8.15 -55.19
CA TRP A 18 -30.08 -7.38 -55.14
C TRP A 18 -30.21 -6.09 -54.30
N GLN A 19 -31.38 -5.45 -54.31
CA GLN A 19 -31.66 -4.32 -53.42
C GLN A 19 -31.60 -4.71 -51.94
N LYS A 20 -32.12 -5.89 -51.56
CA LYS A 20 -32.03 -6.40 -50.19
C LYS A 20 -30.59 -6.79 -49.81
N ALA A 21 -29.85 -7.43 -50.72
CA ALA A 21 -28.46 -7.79 -50.47
C ALA A 21 -27.55 -6.58 -50.21
N VAL A 22 -27.72 -5.48 -50.97
CA VAL A 22 -26.97 -4.23 -50.75
C VAL A 22 -27.30 -3.59 -49.39
N LEU A 23 -28.57 -3.69 -48.94
CA LEU A 23 -29.00 -3.15 -47.64
C LEU A 23 -28.39 -3.91 -46.45
N PHE A 24 -28.26 -5.23 -46.55
CA PHE A 24 -27.61 -6.05 -45.51
C PHE A 24 -26.08 -5.84 -45.47
N ILE A 25 -25.42 -5.68 -46.61
CA ILE A 25 -23.97 -5.44 -46.68
C ILE A 25 -23.62 -4.04 -46.14
N GLY A 26 -24.41 -3.02 -46.49
CA GLY A 26 -24.23 -1.66 -45.96
C GLY A 26 -24.52 -1.55 -44.46
N GLY A 27 -25.58 -2.19 -43.98
CA GLY A 27 -25.93 -2.22 -42.55
C GLY A 27 -24.94 -3.02 -41.70
N GLY A 28 -24.41 -4.12 -42.24
CA GLY A 28 -23.39 -4.94 -41.57
C GLY A 28 -22.01 -4.27 -41.51
N ALA A 29 -21.61 -3.52 -42.54
CA ALA A 29 -20.31 -2.83 -42.58
C ALA A 29 -20.23 -1.66 -41.59
N PHE A 30 -21.32 -0.90 -41.37
CA PHE A 30 -21.34 0.16 -40.38
C PHE A 30 -21.34 -0.37 -38.93
N LEU A 31 -22.00 -1.50 -38.68
CA LEU A 31 -22.02 -2.15 -37.35
C LEU A 31 -20.74 -2.96 -37.05
N GLY A 32 -20.06 -3.48 -38.07
CA GLY A 32 -18.83 -4.26 -37.91
C GLY A 32 -17.60 -3.42 -37.57
N THR A 33 -17.49 -2.20 -38.13
CA THR A 33 -16.29 -1.36 -37.96
C THR A 33 -16.19 -0.74 -36.56
N ALA A 34 -17.32 -0.60 -35.85
CA ALA A 34 -17.35 -0.11 -34.46
C ALA A 34 -16.89 -1.17 -33.43
N MET A 35 -16.84 -2.46 -33.81
CA MET A 35 -16.45 -3.57 -32.91
C MET A 35 -14.97 -3.94 -33.00
N LEU A 36 -14.24 -3.46 -34.02
CA LEU A 36 -12.80 -3.72 -34.19
C LEU A 36 -11.93 -3.36 -32.97
N PRO A 37 -12.12 -2.23 -32.25
CA PRO A 37 -11.30 -1.94 -31.07
C PRO A 37 -11.59 -2.86 -29.86
N ILE A 38 -12.72 -3.57 -29.85
CA ILE A 38 -13.12 -4.45 -28.73
C ILE A 38 -12.42 -5.81 -28.84
N ILE A 39 -12.32 -6.38 -30.04
CA ILE A 39 -11.68 -7.69 -30.25
C ILE A 39 -10.14 -7.57 -30.16
N GLY A 40 -9.57 -6.44 -30.58
CA GLY A 40 -8.14 -6.14 -30.40
C GLY A 40 -7.72 -5.98 -28.93
N GLY A 41 -8.59 -5.40 -28.08
CA GLY A 41 -8.32 -5.21 -26.65
C GLY A 41 -8.35 -6.49 -25.81
N LEU A 42 -8.92 -7.59 -26.34
CA LEU A 42 -8.95 -8.88 -25.67
C LEU A 42 -7.70 -9.73 -25.93
N PHE A 43 -7.07 -9.58 -27.10
CA PHE A 43 -5.85 -10.33 -27.47
C PHE A 43 -4.55 -9.56 -27.21
N ASN A 44 -4.58 -8.23 -27.14
CA ASN A 44 -3.41 -7.39 -26.83
C ASN A 44 -3.39 -6.93 -25.35
N ARG A 45 -3.68 -7.84 -24.43
CA ARG A 45 -3.65 -7.60 -22.97
C ARG A 45 -2.23 -7.74 -22.39
N ASN A 46 -1.23 -7.31 -23.14
CA ASN A 46 0.15 -7.21 -22.70
C ASN A 46 0.69 -5.90 -23.27
N GLU A 47 1.07 -4.98 -22.37
CA GLU A 47 1.65 -3.66 -22.66
C GLU A 47 0.69 -2.55 -23.11
N GLN A 48 -0.06 -1.99 -22.16
CA GLN A 48 -0.30 -0.55 -22.21
C GLN A 48 -0.16 0.06 -20.82
N ASN A 49 1.04 0.58 -20.57
CA ASN A 49 1.34 1.57 -19.55
C ASN A 49 0.33 2.73 -19.64
N THR A 50 -0.62 2.77 -18.72
CA THR A 50 -1.33 4.00 -18.35
C THR A 50 -0.93 4.35 -16.93
N PRO A 51 -0.20 5.47 -16.71
CA PRO A 51 0.07 5.93 -15.37
C PRO A 51 -1.21 6.52 -14.76
N ALA A 52 -1.55 6.00 -13.59
CA ALA A 52 -2.34 6.60 -12.53
C ALA A 52 -3.84 6.87 -12.79
N HIS A 53 -4.69 6.06 -12.15
CA HIS A 53 -5.40 6.42 -10.91
C HIS A 53 -6.57 5.43 -10.77
N SER A 54 -6.36 4.36 -10.03
CA SER A 54 -7.46 3.61 -9.44
C SER A 54 -7.11 3.41 -7.97
N ALA A 55 -7.52 4.40 -7.17
CA ALA A 55 -7.94 4.17 -5.80
C ALA A 55 -9.18 3.25 -5.84
N GLY A 56 -8.95 2.00 -6.24
CA GLY A 56 -9.93 0.95 -6.35
C GLY A 56 -9.72 0.04 -5.16
N ASN A 57 -10.51 0.27 -4.13
CA ASN A 57 -10.79 -0.70 -3.09
C ASN A 57 -11.44 -1.92 -3.79
N GLN A 58 -10.61 -2.83 -4.30
CA GLN A 58 -11.07 -4.05 -4.97
C GLN A 58 -10.39 -5.22 -4.28
N GLY A 59 -11.21 -6.01 -3.58
CA GLY A 59 -10.87 -7.30 -2.99
C GLY A 59 -10.57 -8.36 -4.05
N ALA A 60 -9.68 -8.05 -4.98
CA ALA A 60 -8.91 -9.05 -5.70
C ALA A 60 -7.69 -9.35 -4.83
N SER A 61 -7.46 -10.62 -4.50
CA SER A 61 -6.24 -11.04 -3.81
C SER A 61 -5.03 -10.62 -4.65
N ARG A 62 -4.39 -9.52 -4.26
CA ARG A 62 -3.13 -9.08 -4.88
C ARG A 62 -2.07 -10.11 -4.59
N SER A 63 -1.19 -10.34 -5.56
CA SER A 63 -0.01 -11.15 -5.29
C SER A 63 0.93 -10.42 -4.34
N THR A 64 1.78 -11.16 -3.62
CA THR A 64 2.80 -10.57 -2.75
C THR A 64 3.76 -9.67 -3.55
N ALA A 65 4.09 -10.04 -4.79
CA ALA A 65 4.93 -9.24 -5.67
C ALA A 65 4.31 -7.87 -6.01
N GLU A 66 3.00 -7.83 -6.30
CA GLU A 66 2.27 -6.57 -6.55
C GLU A 66 2.23 -5.69 -5.30
N LEU A 67 2.12 -6.28 -4.10
CA LEU A 67 2.13 -5.53 -2.84
C LEU A 67 3.50 -4.92 -2.56
N GLN A 68 4.59 -5.64 -2.84
CA GLN A 68 5.96 -5.13 -2.70
C GLN A 68 6.25 -3.99 -3.68
N GLU A 69 5.79 -4.11 -4.93
CA GLU A 69 5.91 -3.03 -5.90
C GLU A 69 5.10 -1.80 -5.45
N LEU A 70 3.91 -2.00 -4.91
CA LEU A 70 3.09 -0.91 -4.38
C LEU A 70 3.76 -0.25 -3.16
N GLU A 71 4.34 -1.01 -2.25
CA GLU A 71 5.14 -0.48 -1.14
C GLU A 71 6.29 0.39 -1.65
N ALA A 72 7.09 -0.10 -2.61
CA ALA A 72 8.21 0.65 -3.17
C ALA A 72 7.76 1.99 -3.77
N ASN A 73 6.66 1.98 -4.52
CA ASN A 73 6.08 3.20 -5.09
C ASN A 73 5.60 4.17 -4.00
N LEU A 74 4.98 3.68 -2.92
CA LEU A 74 4.53 4.49 -1.80
C LEU A 74 5.71 5.11 -1.02
N LEU A 75 6.81 4.37 -0.87
CA LEU A 75 8.03 4.89 -0.25
C LEU A 75 8.63 6.05 -1.06
N LEU A 76 8.62 5.98 -2.39
CA LEU A 76 9.04 7.11 -3.25
C LEU A 76 8.12 8.34 -3.08
N VAL A 77 6.82 8.14 -2.87
CA VAL A 77 5.91 9.24 -2.54
C VAL A 77 6.27 9.85 -1.19
N LEU A 78 6.55 9.02 -0.18
CA LEU A 78 6.91 9.47 1.17
C LEU A 78 8.29 10.13 1.26
N GLU A 79 9.22 9.78 0.37
CA GLU A 79 10.50 10.50 0.25
C GLU A 79 10.27 11.98 -0.12
N ARG A 80 9.28 12.24 -0.97
CA ARG A 80 8.93 13.57 -1.43
C ARG A 80 7.96 14.28 -0.49
N GLU A 81 7.02 13.52 0.08
CA GLU A 81 5.93 14.01 0.91
C GLU A 81 5.84 13.17 2.20
N PRO A 82 6.76 13.38 3.17
CA PRO A 82 6.89 12.51 4.34
C PRO A 82 5.67 12.48 5.25
N ASN A 83 4.84 13.53 5.18
CA ASN A 83 3.62 13.70 5.99
C ASN A 83 2.34 13.53 5.15
N ASN A 84 2.41 12.92 3.96
CA ASN A 84 1.21 12.68 3.16
C ASN A 84 0.36 11.58 3.82
N PRO A 85 -0.83 11.91 4.35
CA PRO A 85 -1.62 10.96 5.11
C PRO A 85 -2.14 9.81 4.24
N ASN A 86 -2.38 10.06 2.94
CA ASN A 86 -2.82 9.00 2.02
C ASN A 86 -1.70 7.99 1.76
N ALA A 87 -0.46 8.44 1.63
CA ALA A 87 0.68 7.56 1.40
C ALA A 87 0.98 6.72 2.65
N LEU A 88 0.96 7.34 3.84
CA LEU A 88 1.11 6.64 5.12
C LEU A 88 0.00 5.61 5.36
N GLN A 89 -1.26 5.96 5.09
CA GLN A 89 -2.40 5.06 5.25
C GLN A 89 -2.30 3.87 4.29
N ASN A 90 -1.96 4.13 3.02
CA ASN A 90 -1.79 3.06 2.05
C ASN A 90 -0.59 2.16 2.39
N LEU A 91 0.53 2.72 2.87
CA LEU A 91 1.68 1.93 3.29
C LEU A 91 1.33 1.02 4.48
N THR A 92 0.64 1.57 5.48
CA THR A 92 0.12 0.79 6.63
C THR A 92 -0.74 -0.37 6.14
N ARG A 93 -1.72 -0.11 5.28
CA ARG A 93 -2.61 -1.15 4.72
C ARG A 93 -1.83 -2.21 3.93
N VAL A 94 -0.88 -1.80 3.09
CA VAL A 94 -0.09 -2.72 2.27
C VAL A 94 0.75 -3.66 3.15
N ARG A 95 1.38 -3.15 4.19
CA ARG A 95 2.13 -3.97 5.15
C ARG A 95 1.24 -4.94 5.91
N LEU A 96 0.04 -4.50 6.32
CA LEU A 96 -0.97 -5.39 6.91
C LEU A 96 -1.42 -6.49 5.92
N GLU A 97 -1.66 -6.15 4.65
CA GLU A 97 -2.02 -7.12 3.59
C GLU A 97 -0.90 -8.15 3.32
N MET A 98 0.36 -7.73 3.47
CA MET A 98 1.52 -8.63 3.37
C MET A 98 1.77 -9.47 4.63
N GLY A 99 1.07 -9.19 5.74
CA GLY A 99 1.32 -9.81 7.04
C GLY A 99 2.53 -9.26 7.79
N ASP A 100 3.10 -8.15 7.33
CA ASP A 100 4.16 -7.42 8.03
C ASP A 100 3.55 -6.50 9.10
N LEU A 101 3.13 -7.13 10.20
CA LEU A 101 2.54 -6.42 11.33
C LEU A 101 3.52 -5.44 12.00
N PRO A 102 4.79 -5.82 12.29
CA PRO A 102 5.74 -4.89 12.88
C PRO A 102 6.04 -3.70 11.96
N GLY A 103 6.21 -3.93 10.66
CA GLY A 103 6.47 -2.85 9.72
C GLY A 103 5.27 -1.90 9.56
N ALA A 104 4.05 -2.32 9.85
CA ALA A 104 2.88 -1.43 9.78
C ALA A 104 2.82 -0.39 10.92
N ILE A 105 3.61 -0.55 12.01
CA ILE A 105 3.60 0.36 13.17
C ILE A 105 4.13 1.75 12.80
N ASP A 106 5.32 1.84 12.19
CA ASP A 106 5.94 3.12 11.85
C ASP A 106 5.03 4.09 11.05
N PRO A 107 4.40 3.69 9.93
CA PRO A 107 3.51 4.58 9.20
C PRO A 107 2.22 4.89 9.98
N LEU A 108 1.76 3.98 10.84
CA LEU A 108 0.59 4.20 11.70
C LEU A 108 0.89 5.23 12.79
N ASP A 109 2.07 5.20 13.41
CA ASP A 109 2.49 6.17 14.42
C ASP A 109 2.59 7.58 13.84
N LYS A 110 3.08 7.69 12.61
CA LYS A 110 3.06 8.96 11.88
C LYS A 110 1.64 9.45 11.64
N LEU A 111 0.70 8.57 11.28
CA LEU A 111 -0.71 8.95 11.14
C LEU A 111 -1.32 9.43 12.46
N ILE A 112 -1.05 8.76 13.57
CA ILE A 112 -1.52 9.18 14.90
C ILE A 112 -0.95 10.54 15.29
N THR A 113 0.32 10.80 14.95
CA THR A 113 0.96 12.10 15.17
C THR A 113 0.28 13.21 14.36
N LEU A 114 -0.15 12.92 13.12
CA LEU A 114 -0.85 13.87 12.26
C LEU A 114 -2.32 14.07 12.67
N PHE A 115 -2.97 13.02 13.21
CA PHE A 115 -4.38 13.02 13.60
C PHE A 115 -4.56 12.47 15.03
N PRO A 116 -4.10 13.21 16.06
CA PRO A 116 -4.10 12.72 17.44
C PRO A 116 -5.50 12.56 18.04
N GLU A 117 -6.52 13.18 17.44
CA GLU A 117 -7.92 13.05 17.88
C GLU A 117 -8.62 11.82 17.27
N ASP A 118 -7.98 11.15 16.30
CA ASP A 118 -8.56 9.97 15.66
C ASP A 118 -8.35 8.73 16.53
N GLN A 119 -9.40 8.37 17.28
CA GLN A 119 -9.40 7.20 18.14
C GLN A 119 -9.28 5.89 17.34
N VAL A 120 -9.74 5.86 16.08
CA VAL A 120 -9.67 4.65 15.24
C VAL A 120 -8.22 4.27 14.96
N LEU A 121 -7.35 5.26 14.74
CA LEU A 121 -5.92 5.02 14.53
C LEU A 121 -5.24 4.48 15.79
N LYS A 122 -5.59 5.01 16.96
CA LYS A 122 -5.05 4.53 18.24
C LYS A 122 -5.52 3.11 18.56
N ASP A 123 -6.81 2.84 18.37
CA ASP A 123 -7.38 1.51 18.57
C ASP A 123 -6.77 0.49 17.60
N LEU A 124 -6.47 0.91 16.37
CA LEU A 124 -5.77 0.07 15.40
C LEU A 124 -4.34 -0.26 15.86
N LYS A 125 -3.59 0.71 16.42
CA LYS A 125 -2.24 0.47 16.96
C LYS A 125 -2.26 -0.55 18.09
N VAL A 126 -3.18 -0.38 19.05
CA VAL A 126 -3.34 -1.30 20.18
C VAL A 126 -3.65 -2.72 19.68
N GLN A 127 -4.56 -2.86 18.71
CA GLN A 127 -4.86 -4.18 18.12
C GLN A 127 -3.66 -4.79 17.39
N LEU A 128 -2.89 -3.97 16.68
CA LEU A 128 -1.71 -4.42 15.95
C LEU A 128 -0.63 -4.93 16.91
N GLU A 129 -0.34 -4.19 17.97
CA GLU A 129 0.60 -4.59 19.04
C GLU A 129 0.18 -5.89 19.72
N GLN A 130 -1.11 -6.02 20.07
CA GLN A 130 -1.64 -7.26 20.62
C GLN A 130 -1.49 -8.43 19.66
N ASN A 131 -1.73 -8.21 18.36
CA ASN A 131 -1.59 -9.26 17.35
C ASN A 131 -0.14 -9.69 17.18
N ILE A 132 0.82 -8.77 17.25
CA ILE A 132 2.26 -9.08 17.22
C ILE A 132 2.65 -9.97 18.40
N VAL A 133 2.23 -9.63 19.62
CA VAL A 133 2.49 -10.46 20.82
C VAL A 133 1.83 -11.84 20.70
N GLN A 134 0.62 -11.89 20.16
CA GLN A 134 -0.14 -13.14 20.03
C GLN A 134 0.42 -14.07 18.94
N THR A 135 0.93 -13.51 17.83
CA THR A 135 1.50 -14.25 16.70
C THR A 135 2.98 -14.60 16.89
N ASN A 136 3.66 -13.92 17.82
CA ASN A 136 5.04 -14.21 18.22
C ASN A 136 5.18 -14.31 19.75
N PRO A 137 4.73 -15.42 20.39
CA PRO A 137 4.78 -15.58 21.85
C PRO A 137 6.20 -15.74 22.43
N GLN A 138 7.26 -15.59 21.62
CA GLN A 138 8.66 -15.66 22.03
C GLN A 138 9.44 -14.37 21.71
N GLY A 139 8.77 -13.30 21.28
CA GLY A 139 9.35 -11.96 21.18
C GLY A 139 9.06 -11.18 22.45
N ILE A 140 10.08 -11.01 23.29
CA ILE A 140 10.11 -10.09 24.44
C ILE A 140 9.40 -8.77 24.05
N PRO A 141 8.48 -8.22 24.88
CA PRO A 141 7.93 -6.90 24.65
C PRO A 141 9.11 -5.93 24.58
N VAL A 142 9.21 -5.14 23.52
CA VAL A 142 10.01 -3.92 23.59
C VAL A 142 9.25 -3.03 24.56
N GLU A 143 9.57 -3.20 25.85
CA GLU A 143 9.25 -2.24 26.88
C GLU A 143 9.82 -0.91 26.41
N GLU A 144 8.94 -0.09 25.86
CA GLU A 144 9.03 1.35 25.98
C GLU A 144 9.45 1.62 27.44
N ASN A 145 10.67 2.11 27.59
CA ASN A 145 11.25 2.54 28.85
C ASN A 145 10.36 3.62 29.48
N VAL A 146 9.33 3.18 30.20
CA VAL A 146 8.60 3.97 31.19
C VAL A 146 9.01 3.44 32.56
N SER A 147 10.23 3.82 32.93
CA SER A 147 10.72 3.85 34.31
C SER A 147 9.59 4.09 35.33
N PRO A 148 9.17 3.12 36.15
CA PRO A 148 8.32 3.38 37.28
C PRO A 148 9.22 3.64 38.49
N THR A 149 9.64 4.88 38.70
CA THR A 149 10.13 5.30 40.03
C THR A 149 8.92 5.56 40.91
N THR A 150 8.33 4.48 41.41
CA THR A 150 7.45 4.52 42.57
C THR A 150 8.19 3.86 43.72
N THR A 151 8.62 4.73 44.63
CA THR A 151 8.96 4.47 46.03
C THR A 151 8.31 3.23 46.61
N PRO A 152 9.07 2.40 47.34
CA PRO A 152 8.56 1.87 48.59
C PRO A 152 9.41 2.36 49.77
N ASP A 153 8.68 2.90 50.72
CA ASP A 153 9.09 3.35 52.03
C ASP A 153 9.50 2.15 52.92
N ILE A 154 10.48 2.39 53.80
CA ILE A 154 10.79 1.70 55.07
C ILE A 154 11.31 0.24 55.03
N VAL A 155 12.64 0.11 55.19
CA VAL A 155 13.18 -0.66 56.34
C VAL A 155 14.25 0.20 57.04
N GLU A 156 13.86 0.64 58.22
CA GLU A 156 14.64 1.15 59.33
C GLU A 156 15.92 0.33 59.55
N SER A 157 17.09 0.96 59.48
CA SER A 157 18.32 0.44 60.08
C SER A 157 18.99 1.57 60.85
N GLU A 158 18.94 1.41 62.16
CA GLU A 158 19.48 2.32 63.16
C GLU A 158 20.99 2.55 63.01
N ALA A 159 21.39 3.76 63.40
CA ALA A 159 22.73 4.25 63.51
C ALA A 159 23.56 3.53 64.60
N THR A 160 24.85 3.34 64.32
CA THR A 160 25.98 3.48 65.26
C THR A 160 27.15 3.96 64.40
N ASP A 161 27.43 5.27 64.36
CA ASP A 161 28.29 6.05 65.26
C ASP A 161 29.68 5.43 65.50
N GLY A 162 30.70 6.22 65.17
CA GLY A 162 31.96 6.19 65.87
C GLY A 162 33.20 5.82 65.07
N LEU A 163 34.08 6.84 64.97
CA LEU A 163 35.54 6.77 65.10
C LEU A 163 36.37 6.67 63.80
N GLU A 164 36.81 7.83 63.28
CA GLU A 164 38.20 8.38 63.40
C GLU A 164 39.11 7.84 62.27
N VAL A 165 40.06 8.54 61.65
CA VAL A 165 40.64 9.89 61.75
C VAL A 165 41.64 10.02 60.57
N GLU A 166 41.80 11.25 60.08
CA GLU A 166 42.96 11.87 59.40
C GLU A 166 43.75 11.13 58.29
N SER A 167 43.84 11.78 57.13
CA SER A 167 45.06 12.39 56.57
C SER A 167 44.76 12.77 55.12
N GLU A 168 44.47 14.03 54.80
CA GLU A 168 45.44 15.10 54.56
C GLU A 168 46.43 14.74 53.44
N ALA A 169 46.13 15.19 52.21
CA ALA A 169 47.04 15.98 51.36
C ALA A 169 46.44 16.21 49.95
N VAL A 170 46.39 17.48 49.58
CA VAL A 170 46.13 18.09 48.26
C VAL A 170 47.50 18.67 47.82
N PRO A 171 47.68 19.28 46.63
CA PRO A 171 47.64 18.83 45.22
C PRO A 171 49.03 18.97 44.53
N GLU A 172 49.18 18.45 43.30
CA GLU A 172 50.20 18.92 42.32
C GLU A 172 49.65 18.53 40.91
N THR A 173 48.99 19.44 40.17
CA THR A 173 49.50 20.40 39.17
C THR A 173 50.43 19.84 38.10
N GLU A 174 50.02 20.11 36.84
CA GLU A 174 50.84 20.24 35.63
C GLU A 174 51.45 18.91 35.11
N ASP A 175 51.37 18.59 33.82
CA ASP A 175 51.68 19.46 32.69
C ASP A 175 51.11 18.91 31.37
N THR A 176 50.84 19.84 30.44
CA THR A 176 51.08 19.79 28.97
C THR A 176 51.32 18.42 28.31
N GLU A 177 50.73 18.02 27.17
CA GLU A 177 50.65 18.71 25.89
C GLU A 177 49.89 17.79 24.90
N ASN A 178 49.04 18.36 24.08
CA ASN A 178 48.51 17.80 22.82
C ASN A 178 49.29 18.47 21.66
N PRO A 179 49.09 18.12 20.38
CA PRO A 179 49.32 16.92 19.58
C PRO A 179 50.45 17.11 18.54
N ALA A 180 50.96 16.04 17.91
CA ALA A 180 51.56 16.07 16.55
C ALA A 180 51.81 14.62 16.08
N ALA A 181 51.31 14.21 14.90
CA ALA A 181 52.03 14.21 13.61
C ALA A 181 53.18 13.17 13.61
N GLU A 182 53.34 12.25 12.66
CA GLU A 182 53.03 12.15 11.23
C GLU A 182 52.80 10.68 10.84
#